data_AF-A0A7C4NUN2-F1
#
_entry.id   AF-A0A7C4NUN2-F1
#
_cell.length_a   1.000
_cell.length_b   1.000
_cell.length_c   1.000
_cell.angle_alpha   90.00
_cell.angle_beta   90.00
_cell.angle_gamma   90.00
#
_symmetry.space_group_name_H-M   'P 1'
#
loop_
_entity.id
_entity.type
_entity.pdbx_description
1 polymer ?
#
loop_
_entity_poly.entity_id
_entity_poly.type
_entity_poly.pdbx_seq_one_letter_code
_entity_poly.pdbx_strand_id
1 'polypeptide(L)' 'MDPKILNKLKEKVQKELIQKEKETLEYWMNELIKVYQKNHQTLAEFKADIRKYIDRMKNRLEVIKTKGF' A
#
# COMPACT_ATOMS: atom_id res chain seq x y z
N MET A 1 13.27 17.33 26.40
CA MET A 1 12.68 17.77 25.12
C MET A 1 11.47 18.63 25.44
N ASP A 2 11.33 19.81 24.82
CA ASP A 2 10.18 20.71 25.09
C ASP A 2 8.85 20.00 24.72
N PRO A 3 7.87 19.92 25.64
CA PRO A 3 6.56 19.33 25.38
C PRO A 3 5.84 19.88 24.13
N LYS A 4 6.01 21.17 23.82
CA LYS A 4 5.42 21.79 22.62
C LYS A 4 6.07 21.27 21.34
N ILE A 5 7.39 21.05 21.36
CA ILE A 5 8.11 20.46 20.24
C ILE A 5 7.69 19.00 20.06
N LEU A 6 7.56 18.25 21.15
CA LEU A 6 7.11 16.86 21.13
C LEU A 6 5.70 16.71 20.55
N ASN A 7 4.78 17.60 20.92
CA ASN A 7 3.41 17.57 20.40
C ASN A 7 3.36 17.89 18.90
N LYS A 8 4.11 18.90 18.44
CA LYS A 8 4.23 19.20 17.00
C LYS A 8 4.81 18.03 16.20
N LEU A 9 5.81 17.34 16.76
CA LEU A 9 6.39 16.14 16.14
C LEU A 9 5.36 15.01 16.03
N LYS A 10 4.61 14.74 17.11
CA LYS A 10 3.54 13.73 17.10
C LYS A 10 2.47 14.04 16.05
N GLU A 11 2.01 15.28 15.99
CA GLU A 11 1.03 15.70 14.98
C GLU A 11 1.54 15.52 13.55
N LYS A 12 2.81 15.89 13.31
CA LYS A 12 3.44 15.70 11.99
C LYS A 12 3.52 14.23 11.61
N VAL A 13 4.00 13.37 12.51
CA VAL A 13 4.08 11.92 12.30
C VAL A 13 2.69 11.34 12.03
N GLN A 14 1.68 11.74 12.81
CA GLN A 14 0.32 11.26 12.61
C GLN A 14 -0.23 11.65 11.23
N LYS A 15 0.00 12.89 10.79
CA LYS A 15 -0.40 13.34 9.44
C LYS A 15 0.29 12.54 8.35
N GLU A 16 1.60 12.29 8.49
CA GLU A 16 2.35 11.48 7.52
C GLU A 16 1.88 10.03 7.47
N LEU A 17 1.52 9.43 8.62
CA LEU A 17 0.96 8.08 8.68
C LEU A 17 -0.40 8.01 7.98
N ILE A 18 -1.31 8.95 8.28
CA ILE A 18 -2.62 9.03 7.63
C ILE A 18 -2.47 9.21 6.11
N GLN A 19 -1.56 10.08 5.68
CA GLN A 19 -1.31 10.31 4.26
C GLN A 19 -0.77 9.06 3.57
N LYS A 20 0.20 8.35 4.18
CA LYS A 20 0.74 7.10 3.65
C LYS A 20 -0.31 5.99 3.57
N GLU A 21 -1.19 5.90 4.57
CA GLU A 21 -2.29 4.95 4.58
C GLU A 21 -3.25 5.23 3.42
N LYS A 22 -3.67 6.49 3.26
CA LYS A 22 -4.52 6.93 2.14
C LYS A 22 -3.92 6.58 0.79
N GLU A 23 -2.66 6.95 0.54
CA GLU A 23 -1.95 6.66 -0.71
C GLU A 23 -1.86 5.15 -0.98
N THR A 24 -1.63 4.37 0.08
CA THR A 24 -1.56 2.90 -0.02
C THR A 24 -2.91 2.32 -0.42
N LEU A 25 -4.00 2.78 0.19
CA LEU A 25 -5.37 2.34 -0.12
C LEU A 25 -5.78 2.73 -1.55
N GLU A 26 -5.57 3.99 -1.94
CA GLU A 26 -5.90 4.50 -3.27
C GLU A 26 -5.15 3.71 -4.36
N TYR A 27 -3.86 3.47 -4.15
CA TYR A 27 -3.07 2.67 -5.07
C TYR A 27 -3.64 1.25 -5.25
N TRP A 28 -3.90 0.53 -4.15
CA TRP A 28 -4.39 -0.85 -4.25
C TRP A 28 -5.81 -0.94 -4.80
N MET A 29 -6.67 0.01 -4.45
CA MET A 29 -8.00 0.13 -5.01
C MET A 29 -7.94 0.30 -6.53
N ASN A 30 -7.09 1.20 -7.02
CA ASN A 30 -6.91 1.43 -8.46
C ASN A 30 -6.39 0.19 -9.19
N GLU A 31 -5.46 -0.56 -8.59
CA GLU A 31 -4.99 -1.81 -9.18
C GLU A 31 -6.08 -2.89 -9.23
N LEU A 32 -6.93 -3.00 -8.20
CA LEU A 32 -8.07 -3.92 -8.21
C LEU A 32 -9.12 -3.52 -9.26
N ILE A 33 -9.41 -2.23 -9.40
CA ILE A 33 -10.31 -1.71 -10.43
C ILE A 33 -9.81 -2.09 -11.83
N LYS A 34 -8.50 -1.97 -12.11
CA LYS A 34 -7.92 -2.38 -13.39
C LYS A 34 -8.13 -3.86 -13.70
N VAL A 35 -7.97 -4.73 -12.70
CA VAL A 35 -8.26 -6.16 -12.87
C VAL A 35 -9.74 -6.38 -13.13
N TYR A 36 -10.60 -5.74 -12.34
CA TYR A 36 -12.06 -5.90 -12.45
C TYR A 36 -12.59 -5.44 -13.81
N GLN A 37 -12.06 -4.35 -14.36
CA GLN A 37 -12.46 -3.81 -15.66
C GLN A 37 -11.91 -4.60 -16.85
N LYS A 38 -10.94 -5.48 -16.64
CA LYS A 38 -10.34 -6.27 -17.71
C LYS A 38 -11.25 -7.43 -18.08
N ASN A 39 -11.50 -7.60 -19.38
CA ASN A 39 -12.31 -8.70 -19.89
C ASN A 39 -11.48 -9.99 -20.03
N HIS A 40 -11.18 -10.65 -18.90
CA HIS A 40 -10.47 -11.94 -18.90
C HIS A 40 -11.28 -13.00 -19.62
N GLN A 41 -10.66 -13.69 -20.59
CA GLN A 41 -11.33 -14.74 -21.36
C GLN A 41 -11.39 -16.05 -20.59
N THR A 42 -10.48 -16.23 -19.62
CA THR A 42 -10.41 -17.43 -18.79
C THR A 42 -10.13 -17.11 -17.33
N LEU A 43 -10.53 -18.02 -16.42
CA LEU A 43 -10.17 -17.93 -15.00
C LEU A 43 -8.65 -17.96 -14.79
N ALA A 44 -7.90 -18.64 -15.67
CA ALA A 44 -6.45 -18.71 -15.59
C ALA A 44 -5.80 -17.33 -15.80
N GLU A 45 -6.29 -16.56 -16.78
CA GLU A 45 -5.83 -15.19 -17.04
C GLU A 45 -6.11 -14.27 -15.85
N PHE A 46 -7.31 -14.35 -15.27
CA PHE A 46 -7.67 -13.59 -14.06
C PHE A 46 -6.74 -13.93 -12.89
N LYS A 47 -6.54 -15.23 -12.61
CA LYS A 47 -5.63 -15.69 -11.54
C LYS A 47 -4.19 -15.23 -11.77
N ALA A 48 -3.71 -15.22 -13.02
CA ALA A 48 -2.38 -14.75 -13.35
C ALA A 48 -2.21 -13.25 -13.06
N ASP A 49 -3.22 -12.42 -13.37
CA ASP A 49 -3.17 -10.99 -13.05
C ASP A 49 -3.24 -10.73 -11.55
N ILE A 50 -4.14 -11.41 -10.82
CA ILE A 50 -4.19 -11.32 -9.35
C ILE A 50 -2.85 -11.73 -8.71
N ARG A 51 -2.20 -12.78 -9.22
CA ARG A 51 -0.91 -13.24 -8.69
C ARG A 51 0.18 -12.17 -8.78
N LYS A 52 0.22 -11.39 -9.88
CA LYS A 52 1.18 -10.26 -10.02
C LYS A 52 1.03 -9.25 -8.88
N TYR A 53 -0.20 -8.97 -8.45
CA TYR A 53 -0.47 -8.05 -7.35
C TYR A 53 -0.08 -8.63 -6.00
N ILE A 54 -0.38 -9.91 -5.76
CA ILE A 54 0.02 -10.62 -4.54
C ILE A 54 1.55 -10.62 -4.40
N ASP A 55 2.27 -10.93 -5.47
CA ASP A 55 3.73 -10.98 -5.43
C ASP A 55 4.33 -9.57 -5.21
N ARG A 56 3.73 -8.54 -5.82
CA ARG A 56 4.10 -7.13 -5.54
C ARG A 56 3.87 -6.74 -4.08
N MET A 57 2.74 -7.15 -3.47
CA MET A 57 2.46 -6.92 -2.05
C MET A 57 3.50 -7.61 -1.17
N LYS A 58 3.79 -8.89 -1.43
CA LYS A 58 4.81 -9.65 -0.69
C LYS A 58 6.17 -8.98 -0.74
N ASN A 59 6.61 -8.56 -1.93
CA ASN A 59 7.87 -7.84 -2.10
C ASN A 59 7.90 -6.53 -1.31
N ARG A 60 6.82 -5.75 -1.32
CA ARG A 60 6.72 -4.52 -0.54
C ARG A 60 6.79 -4.78 0.96
N LEU A 61 6.10 -5.82 1.45
CA LEU A 61 6.17 -6.23 2.85
C LEU A 61 7.60 -6.63 3.25
N GLU A 62 8.29 -7.37 2.38
CA GLU A 62 9.68 -7.77 2.63
C GLU A 62 10.63 -6.57 2.67
N VAL A 63 10.47 -5.61 1.76
CA VAL A 63 11.24 -4.36 1.78
C VAL A 63 10.96 -3.54 3.05
N ILE A 64 9.72 -3.50 3.52
CA ILE A 64 9.36 -2.78 4.76
C ILE A 64 9.96 -3.47 5.99
N LYS A 65 9.91 -4.80 6.04
CA LYS A 65 10.55 -5.58 7.12
C LYS A 65 12.04 -5.34 7.15
N THR A 66 12.71 -5.42 5.99
CA THR A 66 14.18 -5.31 5.90
C THR A 66 14.69 -3.88 6.12
N LYS A 67 13.91 -2.85 5.80
CA LYS A 67 14.27 -1.43 6.01
C LYS A 67 13.72 -0.80 7.29
N GLY A 68 12.82 -1.51 7.98
CA GLY A 68 12.18 -1.06 9.22
C GLY A 68 12.91 -1.49 10.50
N PHE A 69 14.08 -2.14 10.35
CA PHE A 69 15.03 -2.45 11.41
C PHE A 69 16.35 -1.70 11.16
#